data_AF-A0A3B9BD25-F1
#
_entry.id   AF-A0A3B9BD25-F1
#
_cell.length_a   1.000
_cell.length_b   1.000
_cell.length_c   1.000
_cell.angle_alpha   90.00
_cell.angle_beta   90.00
_cell.angle_gamma   90.00
#
_symmetry.space_group_name_H-M   'P 1'
#
loop_
_entity.id
_entity.type
_entity.pdbx_description
1 polymer ?
#
loop_
_entity_poly.entity_id
_entity_poly.type
_entity_poly.pdbx_seq_one_letter_code
_entity_poly.pdbx_strand_id
1 'polypeptide(L)'
;MDPSSVVGTGKDGRITKGDVLKSQSTPAPKPAPSATPAAAPTQPAPATPAHGDRITRRPLTPIRRKIASRLVEAQQTAAILSTFNEVDLSAVMALRKSHQDSFVKANGVKLG
;
A
#
# COMPACT_ATOMS: atom_id res chain seq x y z
N MET A 1 29.36 16.97 -41.09
CA MET A 1 28.23 16.67 -41.99
C MET A 1 28.81 16.09 -43.26
N ASP A 2 28.58 14.81 -43.51
CA ASP A 2 29.13 14.10 -44.67
C ASP A 2 28.20 14.33 -45.88
N PRO A 3 28.68 14.89 -47.01
CA PRO A 3 27.83 15.17 -48.18
C PRO A 3 27.25 13.88 -48.80
N SER A 4 27.83 12.71 -48.54
CA SER A 4 27.30 11.43 -49.01
C SER A 4 25.98 11.01 -48.34
N SER A 5 25.68 11.56 -47.15
CA SER A 5 24.46 11.27 -46.38
C SER A 5 23.28 12.19 -46.72
N VAL A 6 23.49 13.18 -47.58
CA VAL A 6 22.47 14.16 -47.98
C VAL A 6 21.96 13.81 -49.37
N VAL A 7 20.69 13.42 -49.46
CA VAL A 7 20.03 13.18 -50.76
C VAL A 7 19.89 14.51 -51.49
N GLY A 8 20.61 14.68 -52.59
CA GLY A 8 20.57 15.88 -53.43
C GLY A 8 19.34 15.88 -54.35
N THR A 9 18.50 16.90 -54.23
CA THR A 9 17.24 17.01 -55.00
C THR A 9 17.37 17.96 -56.21
N GLY A 10 18.58 18.46 -56.48
CA GLY A 10 18.86 19.36 -57.61
C GLY A 10 18.94 18.65 -58.96
N LYS A 11 18.90 19.44 -60.04
CA LYS A 11 19.07 18.95 -61.42
C LYS A 11 20.43 18.23 -61.55
N ASP A 12 20.39 17.01 -62.09
CA ASP A 12 21.52 16.07 -62.15
C ASP A 12 22.01 15.53 -60.79
N GLY A 13 21.16 15.53 -59.76
CA GLY A 13 21.48 14.96 -58.44
C GLY A 13 22.37 15.85 -57.56
N ARG A 14 22.50 17.14 -57.89
CA ARG A 14 23.31 18.08 -57.12
C ARG A 14 22.67 18.38 -55.76
N ILE A 15 23.50 18.44 -54.73
CA ILE A 15 23.09 18.86 -53.39
C ILE A 15 22.86 20.37 -53.40
N THR A 16 21.63 20.80 -53.12
CA THR A 16 21.28 22.21 -53.05
C THR A 16 21.32 22.73 -51.61
N LYS A 17 21.37 24.05 -51.42
CA LYS A 17 21.35 24.67 -50.08
C LYS A 17 20.13 24.23 -49.25
N GLY A 18 19.00 23.97 -49.90
CA GLY A 18 17.79 23.45 -49.25
C GLY A 18 17.95 22.03 -48.70
N ASP A 19 18.71 21.18 -49.38
CA ASP A 19 18.92 19.78 -48.97
C ASP A 19 19.81 19.69 -47.72
N VAL A 20 20.82 20.56 -47.61
CA VAL A 20 21.69 20.67 -46.44
C VAL A 20 20.94 21.22 -45.22
N LEU A 21 20.03 22.18 -45.42
CA LEU A 21 19.18 22.69 -44.35
C LEU A 21 18.16 21.64 -43.88
N LYS A 22 17.62 20.84 -44.80
CA LYS A 22 16.68 19.77 -44.48
C LYS A 22 17.37 18.62 -43.75
N SER A 23 18.61 18.27 -44.11
CA SER A 23 19.39 17.26 -43.37
C SER A 23 19.79 17.74 -41.97
N GLN A 24 20.06 19.04 -41.77
CA GLN A 24 20.29 19.60 -40.43
C GLN A 24 19.03 19.61 -39.55
N SER A 25 17.84 19.69 -40.15
CA SER A 25 16.55 19.72 -39.42
C SER A 25 15.92 18.33 -39.22
N THR A 26 16.61 17.24 -39.60
CA THR A 26 16.09 15.88 -39.44
C THR A 26 16.81 15.17 -38.29
N PRO A 27 16.14 14.87 -37.16
CA PRO A 27 16.71 14.03 -36.11
C PRO A 27 17.03 12.64 -36.65
N ALA A 28 18.16 12.08 -36.21
CA ALA A 28 18.70 10.79 -36.63
C ALA A 28 17.65 9.65 -36.68
N PRO A 29 17.76 8.72 -37.64
CA PRO A 29 16.89 7.55 -37.69
C PRO A 29 17.07 6.71 -36.43
N LYS A 30 16.02 6.64 -35.62
CA LYS A 30 15.89 5.69 -34.51
C LYS A 30 15.96 4.26 -35.06
N PRO A 31 16.64 3.31 -34.40
CA PRO A 31 16.80 1.95 -34.92
C PRO A 31 15.46 1.26 -35.19
N ALA A 32 15.45 0.43 -36.23
CA ALA A 32 14.33 -0.43 -36.62
C ALA A 32 13.79 -1.26 -35.44
N PRO A 33 12.48 -1.59 -35.42
CA PRO A 33 11.83 -2.20 -34.27
C PRO A 33 12.34 -3.62 -34.04
N SER A 34 13.02 -3.82 -32.91
CA SER A 34 13.23 -5.16 -32.35
C SER A 34 11.89 -5.74 -31.93
N ALA A 35 11.71 -7.03 -32.18
CA ALA A 35 10.53 -7.80 -31.84
C ALA A 35 10.07 -7.53 -30.40
N THR A 36 8.82 -7.12 -30.28
CA THR A 36 8.12 -6.86 -29.02
C THR A 36 8.22 -8.06 -28.09
N PRO A 37 8.79 -7.95 -26.88
CA PRO A 37 8.59 -8.95 -25.85
C PRO A 37 7.09 -9.00 -25.54
N ALA A 38 6.50 -10.20 -25.70
CA ALA A 38 5.12 -10.47 -25.34
C ALA A 38 4.83 -9.94 -23.93
N ALA A 39 3.82 -9.08 -23.83
CA ALA A 39 3.39 -8.48 -22.58
C ALA A 39 3.14 -9.59 -21.54
N ALA A 40 3.82 -9.50 -20.41
CA ALA A 40 3.50 -10.31 -19.24
C ALA A 40 2.00 -10.13 -18.90
N PRO A 41 1.27 -11.19 -18.52
CA PRO A 41 -0.14 -11.09 -18.19
C PRO A 41 -0.29 -10.07 -17.07
N THR A 42 -1.01 -8.99 -17.37
CA THR A 42 -1.35 -7.96 -16.42
C THR A 42 -2.19 -8.63 -15.34
N GLN A 43 -1.68 -8.69 -14.11
CA GLN A 43 -2.52 -9.11 -12.98
C GLN A 43 -3.77 -8.24 -12.98
N PRO A 44 -4.97 -8.83 -12.85
CA PRO A 44 -6.20 -8.05 -12.76
C PRO A 44 -6.05 -7.04 -11.63
N ALA A 45 -6.18 -5.76 -11.95
CA ALA A 45 -6.34 -4.73 -10.94
C ALA A 45 -7.51 -5.17 -10.03
N PRO A 46 -7.40 -5.07 -8.70
CA PRO A 46 -8.48 -5.48 -7.81
C PRO A 46 -9.74 -4.72 -8.23
N ALA A 47 -10.78 -5.47 -8.60
CA ALA A 47 -12.05 -4.93 -9.04
C ALA A 47 -12.53 -3.90 -8.02
N THR A 48 -12.67 -2.65 -8.46
CA THR A 48 -13.28 -1.61 -7.64
C THR A 48 -14.75 -1.99 -7.52
N PRO A 49 -15.29 -2.26 -6.31
CA PRO A 49 -16.69 -2.59 -6.21
C PRO A 49 -17.49 -1.37 -6.64
N ALA A 50 -18.28 -1.50 -7.71
CA ALA A 50 -19.34 -0.55 -8.04
C ALA A 50 -20.44 -0.72 -6.99
N HIS A 51 -20.21 -0.14 -5.81
CA HIS A 51 -21.21 -0.06 -4.75
C HIS A 51 -21.59 1.40 -4.62
N GLY A 52 -22.64 1.79 -5.35
CA GLY A 52 -23.36 3.02 -5.06
C GLY A 52 -23.76 3.04 -3.58
N ASP A 53 -23.37 4.11 -2.90
CA ASP A 53 -23.83 4.65 -1.61
C ASP A 53 -24.08 3.74 -0.39
N ARG A 54 -23.96 2.41 -0.47
CA ARG A 54 -24.33 1.50 0.62
C ARG A 54 -23.15 1.01 1.46
N ILE A 55 -21.91 1.10 0.96
CA ILE A 55 -20.72 0.60 1.66
C ILE A 55 -19.67 1.70 1.77
N THR A 56 -19.52 2.25 2.97
CA THR A 56 -18.45 3.21 3.29
C THR A 56 -17.20 2.48 3.77
N ARG A 57 -16.09 2.60 3.03
CA ARG A 57 -14.78 2.09 3.44
C ARG A 57 -13.93 3.24 3.99
N ARG A 58 -13.35 3.06 5.18
CA ARG A 58 -12.40 4.03 5.77
C ARG A 58 -11.05 3.36 6.02
N PRO A 59 -9.92 4.07 5.83
CA PRO A 59 -8.60 3.53 6.12
C PRO A 59 -8.42 3.28 7.62
N LEU A 60 -7.70 2.21 7.97
CA LEU A 60 -7.32 1.92 9.35
C LEU A 60 -6.31 2.95 9.85
N THR A 61 -6.51 3.43 11.08
CA THR A 61 -5.50 4.25 11.78
C THR A 61 -4.22 3.42 12.01
N PRO A 62 -3.04 4.07 12.11
CA PRO A 62 -1.77 3.35 12.31
C PRO A 62 -1.77 2.45 13.55
N ILE A 63 -2.33 2.92 14.67
CA ILE A 63 -2.47 2.15 15.91
C ILE A 63 -3.33 0.91 15.68
N ARG A 64 -4.50 1.07 15.05
CA ARG A 64 -5.42 -0.06 14.81
C ARG A 64 -4.81 -1.12 13.90
N ARG A 65 -4.05 -0.68 12.88
CA ARG A 65 -3.32 -1.60 11.99
C ARG A 65 -2.29 -2.44 12.76
N LYS A 66 -1.54 -1.81 13.67
CA LYS A 66 -0.51 -2.49 14.49
C LYS A 66 -1.14 -3.45 15.52
N ILE A 67 -2.25 -3.06 16.14
CA ILE A 67 -3.00 -3.97 17.03
C ILE A 67 -3.50 -5.17 16.24
N ALA A 68 -4.11 -4.95 15.08
CA ALA A 68 -4.62 -6.03 14.23
C ALA A 68 -3.51 -7.00 13.80
N SER A 69 -2.34 -6.49 13.37
CA SER A 69 -1.23 -7.36 13.00
C SER A 69 -0.75 -8.23 14.17
N ARG A 70 -0.67 -7.66 15.38
CA ARG A 70 -0.25 -8.40 16.59
C ARG A 70 -1.28 -9.43 17.04
N LEU A 71 -2.57 -9.12 16.95
CA LEU A 71 -3.63 -10.07 17.28
C LEU A 71 -3.66 -11.26 16.33
N VAL A 72 -3.43 -11.03 15.03
CA VAL A 72 -3.36 -12.10 14.03
C VAL A 72 -2.09 -12.94 14.22
N GLU A 73 -0.95 -12.31 14.46
CA GLU A 73 0.32 -12.99 14.76
C GLU A 73 0.19 -13.92 15.99
N ALA A 74 -0.44 -13.44 17.06
CA ALA A 74 -0.66 -14.24 18.27
C ALA A 74 -1.52 -15.49 18.01
N GLN A 75 -2.58 -15.37 17.20
CA GLN A 75 -3.45 -16.49 16.83
C GLN A 75 -2.75 -17.52 15.94
N GLN A 76 -1.85 -17.06 15.06
CA GLN A 76 -1.10 -17.94 14.17
C GLN A 76 0.04 -18.68 14.89
N THR A 77 0.62 -18.05 15.92
CA THR A 77 1.79 -18.57 16.62
C THR A 77 1.41 -19.52 17.75
N ALA A 78 0.34 -19.22 18.49
CA ALA A 78 -0.05 -19.96 19.69
C ALA A 78 -1.44 -20.59 19.56
N ALA A 79 -1.56 -21.84 20.02
CA ALA A 79 -2.86 -22.45 20.24
C ALA A 79 -3.50 -21.81 21.49
N ILE A 80 -4.56 -21.04 21.30
CA ILE A 80 -5.32 -20.41 22.40
C ILE A 80 -6.42 -21.38 22.81
N LEU A 81 -6.24 -22.04 23.95
CA LEU A 81 -7.27 -22.87 24.57
C LEU A 81 -7.98 -22.06 25.65
N SER A 82 -9.31 -22.06 25.63
CA SER A 82 -10.11 -21.47 26.70
C SER A 82 -10.54 -22.57 27.67
N THR A 83 -10.17 -22.40 28.93
CA THR A 83 -10.70 -23.19 30.03
C THR A 83 -11.73 -22.35 30.78
N PHE A 84 -12.79 -23.00 31.26
CA PHE A 84 -13.80 -22.35 32.09
C PHE A 84 -13.64 -22.85 33.51
N ASN A 85 -13.44 -21.92 34.44
CA ASN A 85 -13.34 -22.19 35.86
C ASN A 85 -14.42 -21.39 36.59
N GLU A 86 -15.20 -22.05 37.44
CA GLU A 86 -16.14 -21.40 38.35
C GLU A 86 -15.42 -21.08 39.66
N VAL A 87 -15.64 -19.87 40.19
CA VAL A 87 -14.97 -19.39 41.42
C VAL A 87 -16.00 -18.69 42.30
N ASP A 88 -16.08 -19.09 43.57
CA ASP A 88 -16.85 -18.39 44.59
C ASP A 88 -16.08 -17.18 45.14
N LEU A 89 -16.66 -15.99 45.00
CA LEU A 89 -16.08 -14.72 45.45
C LEU A 89 -16.65 -14.22 46.79
N SER A 90 -17.51 -14.99 47.46
CA SER A 90 -18.21 -14.56 48.68
C SER A 90 -17.26 -14.08 49.78
N ALA A 91 -16.17 -14.81 50.02
CA ALA A 91 -15.16 -14.45 51.02
C ALA A 91 -14.40 -13.16 50.65
N VAL A 92 -14.05 -12.98 49.37
CA VAL A 92 -13.35 -11.78 48.87
C VAL A 92 -14.23 -10.55 49.01
N MET A 93 -15.52 -10.68 48.69
CA MET A 93 -16.49 -9.59 48.83
C MET A 93 -16.72 -9.20 50.29
N ALA A 94 -16.76 -10.18 51.21
CA ALA A 94 -16.88 -9.91 52.64
C ALA A 94 -15.66 -9.14 53.18
N LEU A 95 -14.45 -9.57 52.80
CA LEU A 95 -13.21 -8.90 53.18
C LEU A 95 -13.09 -7.49 52.58
N ARG A 96 -13.51 -7.31 51.32
CA ARG A 96 -13.59 -5.98 50.71
C ARG A 96 -14.48 -5.07 51.54
N LYS A 97 -15.66 -5.54 51.96
CA LYS A 97 -16.60 -4.75 52.76
C LYS A 97 -16.04 -4.34 54.11
N SER A 98 -15.31 -5.23 54.81
CA SER A 98 -14.75 -4.92 56.13
C SER A 98 -13.64 -3.86 56.09
N HIS A 99 -12.90 -3.77 54.98
CA HIS A 99 -11.74 -2.86 54.85
C HIS A 99 -11.99 -1.65 53.94
N GLN A 100 -13.10 -1.61 53.21
CA GLN A 100 -13.41 -0.52 52.29
C GLN A 100 -13.54 0.83 53.00
N ASP A 101 -14.19 0.87 54.17
CA ASP A 101 -14.43 2.13 54.89
C ASP A 101 -13.15 2.73 55.47
N SER A 102 -12.23 1.90 55.99
CA SER A 102 -10.93 2.37 56.47
C SER A 102 -10.04 2.81 55.32
N PHE A 103 -10.08 2.10 54.19
CA PHE A 103 -9.29 2.43 53.00
C PHE A 103 -9.72 3.76 52.36
N VAL A 104 -11.04 4.00 52.23
CA VAL A 104 -11.59 5.24 51.68
C VAL A 104 -11.21 6.43 52.57
N LYS A 105 -11.26 6.27 53.90
CA LYS A 105 -10.85 7.32 54.84
C LYS A 105 -9.37 7.68 54.71
N ALA A 106 -8.50 6.71 54.43
CA ALA A 106 -7.07 6.94 54.30
C ALA A 106 -6.66 7.48 52.92
N ASN A 107 -7.32 7.06 51.84
CA ASN A 107 -6.84 7.29 50.46
C ASN A 107 -7.78 8.15 49.60
N GLY A 108 -8.98 8.48 50.09
CA GLY A 108 -9.97 9.28 49.34
C GLY A 108 -10.56 8.60 48.10
N VAL A 109 -10.17 7.35 47.81
CA VAL A 109 -10.65 6.55 46.69
C VAL A 109 -11.21 5.21 47.18
N LYS A 110 -12.18 4.65 46.45
CA LYS A 110 -12.77 3.35 46.78
C LYS A 110 -11.78 2.23 46.54
N LEU A 111 -11.81 1.23 47.42
CA LEU A 111 -11.11 -0.03 47.21
C LEU A 111 -11.79 -0.76 46.05
N GLY A 112 -11.02 -1.15 45.04
CA GLY A 112 -11.46 -1.86 43.83
C GLY A 112 -12.37 -3.02 44.14
#